data_AF-A0A6C0E7W9-F1
#
_entry.id   AF-A0A6C0E7W9-F1
#
_cell.length_a   1.000
_cell.length_b   1.000
_cell.length_c   1.000
_cell.angle_alpha   90.00
_cell.angle_beta   90.00
_cell.angle_gamma   90.00
#
_symmetry.space_group_name_H-M   'P 1'
#
loop_
_entity.id
_entity.type
_entity.pdbx_description
1 polymer ?
#
loop_
_entity_poly.entity_id
_entity_poly.type
_entity_poly.pdbx_seq_one_letter_code
_entity_poly.pdbx_strand_id
1 'polypeptide(L)'
;MTTMINIDELHKEHDQKEELRLNVYDQILERVHQKIKMTNSLSKDKFCFYSVPTYVYGLPLFNTNNCIIYLTQKLADNGFYVRYTDPNLLLISWMQKPKKNTVGYKAIQDQKRKALGYRSIEDYKPSNKFVYDPNSLSSLEQKANELLFNDKFV
;
A
#
# COMPACT_ATOMS: atom_id res chain seq x y z
N MET A 1 -28.95 -9.60 -39.86
CA MET A 1 -27.62 -10.23 -39.81
C MET A 1 -27.11 -10.10 -38.39
N THR A 2 -26.98 -11.22 -37.67
CA THR A 2 -26.43 -11.24 -36.31
C THR A 2 -24.92 -11.08 -36.39
N THR A 3 -24.43 -9.88 -36.09
CA THR A 3 -23.00 -9.58 -36.01
C THR A 3 -22.42 -10.31 -34.79
N MET A 4 -21.55 -11.30 -35.02
CA MET A 4 -20.76 -11.91 -33.95
C MET A 4 -19.78 -10.87 -33.40
N ILE A 5 -19.74 -10.73 -32.07
CA ILE A 5 -18.90 -9.76 -31.39
C ILE A 5 -17.54 -10.41 -31.07
N ASN A 6 -16.44 -9.73 -31.37
CA ASN A 6 -15.08 -10.24 -31.14
C ASN A 6 -14.58 -9.81 -29.75
N ILE A 7 -14.17 -10.78 -28.93
CA ILE A 7 -13.66 -10.54 -27.58
C ILE A 7 -12.38 -9.70 -27.56
N ASP A 8 -11.49 -9.85 -28.54
CA ASP A 8 -10.23 -9.10 -28.61
C ASP A 8 -10.48 -7.61 -28.87
N GLU A 9 -11.51 -7.30 -29.65
CA GLU A 9 -11.90 -5.93 -29.97
C GLU A 9 -12.46 -5.23 -28.73
N LEU A 10 -13.21 -5.96 -27.88
CA LEU A 10 -13.71 -5.46 -26.60
C LEU A 10 -12.57 -5.13 -25.64
N HIS A 11 -11.56 -6.00 -25.53
CA HIS A 11 -10.39 -5.75 -24.70
C HIS A 11 -9.62 -4.51 -25.20
N LYS A 12 -9.42 -4.40 -26.52
CA LYS A 12 -8.75 -3.26 -27.13
C LYS A 12 -9.47 -1.93 -26.85
N GLU A 13 -10.81 -1.90 -26.93
CA GLU A 13 -11.57 -0.70 -26.58
C GLU A 13 -11.44 -0.32 -25.11
N HIS A 14 -11.35 -1.31 -24.22
CA HIS A 14 -11.15 -1.06 -22.79
C HIS A 14 -9.78 -0.42 -22.55
N ASP A 15 -8.72 -1.02 -23.09
CA ASP A 15 -7.34 -0.55 -22.95
C ASP A 15 -7.19 0.88 -23.50
N GLN A 16 -7.81 1.17 -24.65
CA GLN A 16 -7.82 2.52 -25.22
C GLN A 16 -8.48 3.55 -24.28
N LYS A 17 -9.58 3.18 -23.62
CA LYS A 17 -10.25 4.07 -22.64
C LYS A 17 -9.36 4.30 -21.41
N GLU A 18 -8.63 3.28 -20.97
CA GLU A 18 -7.67 3.41 -19.86
C GLU A 18 -6.49 4.30 -20.23
N GLU A 19 -5.92 4.11 -21.42
CA GLU A 19 -4.83 4.93 -21.95
C GLU A 19 -5.24 6.41 -22.05
N LEU A 20 -6.44 6.70 -22.59
CA LEU A 20 -6.97 8.06 -22.65
C LEU A 20 -7.12 8.69 -21.25
N ARG A 21 -7.53 7.92 -20.24
CA ARG A 21 -7.62 8.40 -18.85
C ARG A 21 -6.25 8.74 -18.29
N LEU A 22 -5.26 7.89 -18.50
CA LEU A 22 -3.88 8.14 -18.07
C LEU A 22 -3.31 9.39 -18.74
N ASN A 23 -3.55 9.55 -20.04
CA ASN A 23 -3.13 10.74 -20.79
C ASN A 23 -3.71 12.03 -20.20
N VAL A 24 -4.98 12.03 -19.77
CA VAL A 24 -5.58 13.18 -19.07
C VAL A 24 -4.89 13.47 -17.74
N TYR A 25 -4.60 12.43 -16.96
CA TYR A 25 -3.92 12.60 -15.68
C TYR A 25 -2.49 13.13 -15.86
N ASP A 26 -1.79 12.69 -16.90
CA ASP A 26 -0.44 13.15 -17.21
C ASP A 26 -0.43 14.63 -17.64
N GLN A 27 -1.43 15.08 -18.39
CA GLN A 27 -1.56 16.52 -18.72
C GLN A 27 -1.79 17.38 -17.47
N ILE A 28 -2.59 16.90 -16.51
CA ILE A 28 -2.81 17.62 -15.25
C ILE A 28 -1.52 17.61 -14.42
N LEU A 29 -0.81 16.49 -14.39
CA LEU A 29 0.48 16.35 -13.70
C LEU A 29 1.52 17.33 -14.27
N GLU A 30 1.57 17.52 -15.59
CA GLU A 30 2.45 18.50 -16.23
C GLU A 30 2.15 19.93 -15.74
N ARG A 31 0.86 20.31 -15.66
CA ARG A 31 0.45 21.62 -15.13
C ARG A 31 0.87 21.81 -13.67
N VAL A 32 0.80 20.76 -12.85
CA VAL A 32 1.30 20.80 -11.47
C VAL A 32 2.80 21.06 -11.46
N HIS A 33 3.58 20.36 -12.28
CA HIS A 33 5.03 20.58 -12.37
C HIS A 33 5.38 21.98 -12.85
N GLN A 34 4.67 22.52 -13.84
CA GLN A 34 4.84 23.90 -14.30
C GLN A 34 4.53 24.90 -13.17
N LYS A 35 3.43 24.68 -12.41
CA LYS A 35 3.08 25.50 -11.26
C LYS A 35 4.14 25.48 -10.17
N ILE A 36 4.71 24.31 -9.88
CA ILE A 36 5.82 24.15 -8.92
C ILE A 36 7.04 24.95 -9.39
N LYS A 37 7.47 24.77 -10.65
CA LYS A 37 8.60 25.51 -11.23
C LYS A 37 8.38 27.02 -11.14
N MET A 38 7.18 27.49 -11.49
CA MET A 38 6.85 28.90 -11.42
C MET A 38 6.86 29.47 -10.01
N THR A 39 6.32 28.71 -9.05
CA THR A 39 6.32 29.11 -7.63
C THR A 39 7.74 29.21 -7.09
N ASN A 40 8.61 28.25 -7.45
CA ASN A 40 10.01 28.26 -7.02
C ASN A 40 10.83 29.42 -7.63
N SER A 41 10.46 29.89 -8.83
CA SER A 41 11.10 31.07 -9.44
C SER A 41 10.59 32.39 -8.84
N LEU A 42 9.32 32.45 -8.44
CA LEU A 42 8.70 33.66 -7.91
C LEU A 42 8.96 33.87 -6.41
N SER A 43 8.94 32.79 -5.64
CA SER A 43 8.96 32.82 -4.17
C SER A 43 10.14 32.04 -3.63
N LYS A 44 10.69 32.49 -2.49
CA LYS A 44 11.73 31.75 -1.75
C LYS A 44 11.16 30.54 -1.00
N ASP A 45 9.84 30.49 -0.88
CA ASP A 45 9.12 29.43 -0.19
C ASP A 45 9.18 28.11 -0.97
N LYS A 46 9.45 27.02 -0.26
CA LYS A 46 9.59 25.66 -0.83
C LYS A 46 8.30 24.86 -0.74
N PHE A 47 7.17 25.52 -0.92
CA PHE A 47 5.85 24.90 -0.93
C PHE A 47 4.92 25.60 -1.93
N CYS A 48 3.90 24.87 -2.40
CA CYS A 48 2.89 25.36 -3.32
C CYS A 48 1.55 24.73 -2.99
N PHE A 49 0.48 25.51 -3.17
CA PHE A 49 -0.88 25.02 -3.15
C PHE A 49 -1.39 24.86 -4.58
N TYR A 50 -1.93 23.70 -4.88
CA TYR A 50 -2.54 23.40 -6.18
C TYR A 50 -3.96 22.92 -5.98
N SER A 51 -4.93 23.66 -6.54
CA SER A 51 -6.33 23.22 -6.59
C SER A 51 -6.51 22.33 -7.82
N VAL A 52 -6.93 21.08 -7.61
CA VAL A 52 -7.16 20.13 -8.69
C VAL A 52 -8.49 20.47 -9.37
N PRO A 53 -8.49 20.74 -10.69
CA PRO A 53 -9.72 21.04 -11.41
C PRO A 53 -10.68 19.84 -11.39
N THR A 54 -11.97 20.12 -11.21
CA THR A 54 -13.02 19.09 -11.29
C THR A 54 -13.29 18.66 -12.74
N TYR A 55 -13.11 19.57 -13.70
CA TYR A 55 -13.17 19.32 -15.13
C TYR A 55 -12.19 20.26 -15.86
N VAL A 56 -11.82 19.88 -17.09
CA VAL A 56 -10.95 20.67 -17.95
C VAL A 56 -11.56 20.73 -19.35
N TYR A 57 -11.74 21.93 -19.88
CA TYR A 57 -12.25 22.10 -21.24
C TYR A 57 -11.30 21.45 -22.26
N GLY A 58 -11.89 20.70 -23.20
CA GLY A 58 -11.13 19.96 -24.22
C GLY A 58 -10.63 18.58 -23.77
N LEU A 59 -10.86 18.18 -22.51
CA LEU A 59 -10.54 16.83 -22.03
C LEU A 59 -11.81 16.04 -21.71
N PRO A 60 -11.78 14.70 -21.84
CA PRO A 60 -12.90 13.87 -21.44
C PRO A 60 -13.14 13.96 -19.94
N LEU A 61 -14.38 13.69 -19.53
CA LEU A 61 -14.75 13.61 -18.12
C LEU A 61 -13.91 12.57 -17.38
N PHE A 62 -13.30 12.98 -16.28
CA PHE A 62 -12.48 12.14 -15.43
C PHE A 62 -12.92 12.27 -13.96
N ASN A 63 -12.57 11.28 -13.15
CA ASN A 63 -12.87 11.30 -11.73
C ASN A 63 -11.79 12.08 -10.98
N THR A 64 -12.17 13.19 -10.33
CA THR A 64 -11.25 14.07 -9.60
C THR A 64 -10.53 13.33 -8.47
N ASN A 65 -11.20 12.44 -7.74
CA ASN A 65 -10.60 11.69 -6.64
C ASN A 65 -9.51 10.74 -7.13
N ASN A 66 -9.77 10.03 -8.24
CA ASN A 66 -8.77 9.15 -8.85
C ASN A 66 -7.57 9.95 -9.38
N CYS A 67 -7.83 11.14 -9.94
CA CYS A 67 -6.77 12.06 -10.37
C CYS A 67 -5.92 12.52 -9.17
N ILE A 68 -6.54 12.91 -8.05
CA ILE A 68 -5.83 13.31 -6.82
C ILE A 68 -4.93 12.17 -6.31
N ILE A 69 -5.44 10.94 -6.28
CA ILE A 69 -4.67 9.76 -5.86
C ILE A 69 -3.48 9.56 -6.80
N TYR A 70 -3.70 9.61 -8.11
CA TYR A 70 -2.65 9.46 -9.12
C TYR A 70 -1.56 10.53 -8.99
N LEU A 71 -1.94 11.81 -8.88
CA LEU A 71 -1.01 12.93 -8.68
C LEU A 71 -0.20 12.74 -7.39
N THR A 72 -0.86 12.34 -6.30
CA THR A 72 -0.20 12.11 -5.01
C THR A 72 0.85 11.01 -5.11
N GLN A 73 0.55 9.90 -5.78
CA GLN A 73 1.49 8.79 -6.01
C GLN A 73 2.69 9.25 -6.84
N LYS A 74 2.45 9.85 -8.02
CA LYS A 74 3.53 10.31 -8.92
C LYS A 74 4.42 11.38 -8.28
N LEU A 75 3.84 12.30 -7.51
CA LEU A 75 4.61 13.32 -6.79
C LEU A 75 5.41 12.71 -5.63
N ALA A 76 4.84 11.72 -4.92
CA ALA A 76 5.54 11.00 -3.85
C ALA A 76 6.71 10.18 -4.40
N ASP A 77 6.55 9.52 -5.56
CA ASP A 77 7.62 8.78 -6.25
C ASP A 77 8.79 9.70 -6.63
N ASN A 78 8.49 10.93 -7.03
CA ASN A 78 9.47 11.98 -7.30
C ASN A 78 10.10 12.58 -6.01
N GLY A 79 9.64 12.18 -4.82
CA GLY A 79 10.16 12.62 -3.53
C GLY A 79 9.57 13.92 -2.99
N PHE A 80 8.46 14.41 -3.55
CA PHE A 80 7.74 15.56 -3.00
C PHE A 80 6.89 15.15 -1.80
N TYR A 81 6.82 16.03 -0.80
CA TYR A 81 5.86 15.87 0.29
C TYR A 81 4.50 16.43 -0.14
N VAL A 82 3.51 15.55 -0.31
CA VAL A 82 2.15 15.93 -0.71
C VAL A 82 1.18 15.65 0.42
N ARG A 83 0.32 16.62 0.72
CA ARG A 83 -0.77 16.51 1.69
C ARG A 83 -2.07 16.99 1.05
N TYR A 84 -3.11 16.18 1.15
CA TYR A 84 -4.46 16.53 0.75
C TYR A 84 -5.14 17.41 1.81
N THR A 85 -5.83 18.46 1.36
CA THR A 85 -6.65 19.38 2.16
C THR A 85 -7.98 19.62 1.43
N ASP A 86 -9.09 19.63 2.16
CA ASP A 86 -10.41 19.84 1.54
C ASP A 86 -10.72 21.32 1.27
N PRO A 87 -11.40 21.65 0.14
CA PRO A 87 -11.81 20.76 -0.96
C PRO A 87 -10.80 20.75 -2.12
N ASN A 88 -10.43 19.56 -2.64
CA ASN A 88 -9.58 19.37 -3.83
C ASN A 88 -8.23 20.13 -3.83
N LEU A 89 -7.69 20.44 -2.65
CA LEU A 89 -6.48 21.23 -2.51
C LEU A 89 -5.29 20.34 -2.14
N LEU A 90 -4.25 20.38 -2.96
CA LEU A 90 -2.99 19.69 -2.67
C LEU A 90 -1.96 20.70 -2.17
N LEU A 91 -1.46 20.47 -0.95
CA LEU A 91 -0.25 21.08 -0.45
C LEU A 91 0.93 20.23 -0.93
N ILE A 92 1.82 20.84 -1.72
CA ILE A 92 3.02 20.22 -2.24
C ILE A 92 4.21 20.97 -1.67
N SER A 93 5.12 20.27 -0.99
CA SER A 93 6.35 20.84 -0.45
C SER A 93 7.58 20.05 -0.86
N TRP A 94 8.65 20.77 -1.16
CA TRP A 94 10.00 20.24 -1.42
C TRP A 94 11.03 20.84 -0.46
N MET A 95 10.58 21.27 0.72
CA MET A 95 11.45 21.90 1.72
C MET A 95 12.44 20.92 2.33
N GLN A 96 12.02 19.66 2.50
CA GLN A 96 12.87 18.58 2.97
C GLN A 96 13.32 17.74 1.77
N LYS A 97 14.61 17.41 1.70
CA LYS A 97 15.08 16.39 0.75
C LYS A 97 14.36 15.08 1.09
N PRO A 98 13.97 14.27 0.09
CA PRO A 98 13.34 12.99 0.36
C PRO A 98 14.26 12.21 1.29
N LYS A 99 13.79 11.97 2.53
CA LYS A 99 14.43 10.98 3.38
C LYS A 99 14.27 9.68 2.60
N LYS A 100 15.38 9.06 2.17
CA LYS A 100 15.35 7.70 1.60
C LYS A 100 14.36 6.90 2.42
N ASN A 101 13.35 6.29 1.81
CA ASN A 101 12.21 5.67 2.49
C ASN A 101 12.68 4.63 3.53
N THR A 102 13.04 5.07 4.73
CA THR A 102 13.33 4.22 5.89
C THR A 102 12.07 4.02 6.73
N VAL A 103 11.00 4.80 6.46
CA VAL A 103 9.71 4.65 7.12
C VAL A 103 8.74 4.01 6.15
N GLY A 104 9.04 2.78 5.77
CA GLY A 104 8.11 1.93 5.05
C GLY A 104 6.87 1.69 5.92
N TYR A 105 5.72 1.58 5.27
CA TYR A 105 4.43 1.06 5.76
C TYR A 105 4.49 -0.02 6.87
N LYS A 106 5.60 -0.77 6.97
CA LYS A 106 5.92 -1.74 8.03
C LYS A 106 5.83 -1.16 9.45
N ALA A 107 6.31 0.06 9.71
CA ALA A 107 6.34 0.63 11.07
C ALA A 107 4.94 0.94 11.66
N ILE A 108 4.01 1.39 10.82
CA ILE A 108 2.62 1.68 11.21
C ILE A 108 1.85 0.36 11.46
N GLN A 109 2.12 -0.67 10.64
CA GLN A 109 1.55 -2.00 10.84
C GLN A 109 2.13 -2.70 12.08
N ASP A 110 3.42 -2.52 12.40
CA ASP A 110 4.04 -3.07 13.61
C ASP A 110 3.42 -2.51 14.90
N GLN A 111 3.10 -1.21 14.91
CA GLN A 111 2.40 -0.59 16.03
C GLN A 111 0.99 -1.16 16.20
N LYS A 112 0.26 -1.37 15.10
CA LYS A 112 -1.07 -2.00 15.11
C LYS A 112 -1.01 -3.48 15.54
N ARG A 113 -0.02 -4.25 15.06
CA ARG A 113 0.22 -5.65 15.46
C ARG A 113 0.55 -5.78 16.95
N LYS A 114 1.43 -4.92 17.47
CA LYS A 114 1.78 -4.86 18.90
C LYS A 114 0.59 -4.47 19.79
N ALA A 115 -0.23 -3.50 19.36
CA ALA A 115 -1.43 -3.10 20.10
C ALA A 115 -2.49 -4.23 20.18
N LEU A 116 -2.55 -5.09 19.16
CA LEU A 116 -3.41 -6.28 19.12
C LEU A 116 -2.78 -7.52 19.78
N GLY A 117 -1.55 -7.42 20.30
CA GLY A 117 -0.86 -8.51 21.00
C GLY A 117 -0.28 -9.62 20.11
N TYR A 118 -0.26 -9.45 18.79
CA TYR A 118 0.36 -10.43 17.88
C TYR A 118 1.88 -10.31 17.88
N ARG A 119 2.60 -11.44 17.94
CA ARG A 119 4.06 -11.53 17.78
C ARG A 119 4.41 -12.27 16.49
N SER A 120 5.52 -11.89 15.83
CA SER A 120 5.97 -12.63 14.63
C SER A 120 6.30 -14.07 15.01
N ILE A 121 6.04 -15.03 14.11
CA ILE A 121 6.39 -16.45 14.32
C ILE A 121 7.90 -16.61 14.49
N GLU A 122 8.69 -15.72 13.88
CA GLU A 122 10.15 -15.68 13.94
C GLU A 122 10.68 -15.31 15.33
N ASP A 123 9.90 -14.53 16.10
CA ASP A 123 10.24 -14.10 17.46
C ASP A 123 9.85 -15.14 18.53
N TYR A 124 9.22 -16.24 18.13
CA TYR A 124 8.79 -17.31 19.04
C TYR A 124 9.99 -18.15 19.51
N LYS A 125 10.48 -17.87 20.72
CA LYS A 125 11.40 -18.76 21.44
C LYS A 125 10.59 -19.65 22.39
N PRO A 126 10.44 -20.95 22.11
CA PRO A 126 9.74 -21.85 23.03
C PRO A 126 10.51 -21.87 24.37
N SER A 127 9.91 -21.30 25.42
CA SER A 127 10.43 -21.53 26.76
C SER A 127 10.22 -23.01 27.07
N ASN A 128 11.22 -23.69 27.61
CA ASN A 128 11.23 -25.13 27.88
C ASN A 128 10.25 -25.57 28.99
N LYS A 129 9.17 -24.81 29.18
CA LYS A 129 8.08 -25.03 30.12
C LYS A 129 6.97 -25.76 29.38
N PHE A 130 7.23 -27.04 29.06
CA PHE A 130 6.19 -27.94 28.59
C PHE A 130 5.14 -28.04 29.70
N VAL A 131 3.93 -27.54 29.43
CA VAL A 131 2.78 -27.75 30.32
C VAL A 131 2.28 -29.15 30.02
N TYR A 132 2.79 -30.15 30.73
CA TYR A 132 2.23 -31.49 30.68
C TYR A 132 0.96 -31.51 31.54
N ASP A 133 -0.16 -31.86 30.93
CA ASP A 133 -1.38 -32.24 31.65
C ASP A 133 -1.06 -33.56 32.41
N PRO A 134 -1.34 -33.69 33.72
CA PRO A 134 -1.07 -34.91 34.49
C PRO A 134 -1.57 -36.20 33.81
N ASN A 135 -2.65 -36.14 33.04
CA ASN A 135 -3.17 -37.27 32.27
C ASN A 135 -2.24 -37.72 31.12
N SER A 136 -1.39 -36.83 30.61
CA SER A 136 -0.39 -37.15 29.58
C SER A 136 0.86 -37.80 30.16
N LEU A 137 1.16 -37.56 31.44
CA LEU A 137 2.24 -38.25 32.16
C LEU A 137 1.86 -39.69 32.50
N SER A 138 0.60 -39.94 32.89
CA SER A 138 0.14 -41.29 33.22
C SER A 138 0.16 -42.25 32.02
N SER A 139 -0.15 -41.77 30.81
CA SER A 139 -0.10 -42.61 29.61
C SER A 139 1.35 -42.94 29.20
N LEU A 140 2.28 -42.02 29.44
CA LEU A 140 3.72 -42.26 29.25
C LEU A 140 4.25 -43.27 30.28
N GLU A 141 3.89 -43.14 31.56
CA GLU A 141 4.27 -44.10 32.60
C GLU A 141 3.70 -45.49 32.32
N GLN A 142 2.44 -45.58 31.89
CA GLN A 142 1.81 -46.83 31.48
C GLN A 142 2.57 -47.46 30.31
N LYS A 143 2.95 -46.67 29.30
CA LYS A 143 3.71 -47.15 28.14
C LYS A 143 5.12 -47.59 28.51
N ALA A 144 5.79 -46.86 29.40
CA ALA A 144 7.12 -47.21 29.89
C ALA A 144 7.09 -48.53 30.67
N ASN A 145 6.11 -48.70 31.56
CA ASN A 145 5.92 -49.94 32.31
C ASN A 145 5.52 -51.11 31.40
N GLU A 146 4.68 -50.87 30.39
CA GLU A 146 4.35 -51.87 29.38
C GLU A 146 5.59 -52.32 28.60
N LEU A 147 6.58 -51.46 28.37
CA LEU A 147 7.81 -51.83 27.66
C LEU A 147 8.83 -52.52 28.56
N LEU A 148 8.86 -52.20 29.85
CA LEU A 148 9.84 -52.75 30.80
C LEU A 148 9.41 -54.10 31.41
N PHE A 149 8.10 -54.35 31.53
CA PHE A 149 7.57 -55.52 32.26
C PHE A 149 6.76 -56.49 31.39
N ASN A 150 6.67 -56.26 30.09
CA ASN A 150 6.01 -57.19 29.17
C ASN A 150 7.06 -58.12 28.57
N ASP A 151 7.20 -59.32 29.16
CA ASP A 151 8.08 -60.41 28.72
C ASP A 151 7.69 -61.02 27.35
N LYS A 152 6.99 -60.28 26.49
CA LYS A 152 6.69 -60.71 25.11
C LYS A 152 7.89 -60.61 24.16
N PHE A 153 9.07 -60.29 24.67
CA PHE A 153 10.34 -60.30 23.94
C PHE A 153 11.47 -60.99 24.73
N VAL A 154 11.16 -62.14 25.36
CA VAL A 154 12.15 -63.20 25.61
C VAL A 154 11.79 -64.41 24.76
#